data_AF-A0A5M3VXJ7-F1
#
_entry.id   AF-A0A5M3VXJ7-F1
#
_cell.length_a   1.000
_cell.length_b   1.000
_cell.length_c   1.000
_cell.angle_alpha   90.00
_cell.angle_beta   90.00
_cell.angle_gamma   90.00
#
_symmetry.space_group_name_H-M   'P 1'
#
loop_
_entity.id
_entity.type
_entity.pdbx_description
1 polymer ?
#
loop_
_entity_poly.entity_id
_entity_poly.type
_entity_poly.pdbx_seq_one_letter_code
_entity_poly.pdbx_strand_id
1 'polypeptide(L)'
;MEGGSPGAAAWVAVALVSLSTLVGAWLARRHARRVTIWLAIASALMLITALVDVLPDAWREAVEKGVPLWVMGVAIGLGFMVVTYFTRNEHAQVSNGLTRRHAPGLHRRVTEMASAALFGGVGTAAALTVHRAIEGATLALSASTVVVVVLIVHSASEGLAIVALLDMAGQRLAPLLVVACVSPVVGMVIGTFSPMPSRIVPILLAVATGILLRTAVLGVKLAALRHEARRVPRAHVLTAAGIAATVALGISALQWIPGQPPGAEKQAVLGRVLVRPRASPSPVPSDAPLPLRNRRHLRVAFASGALSLAQVFARTDRLTRRTRVAWLLNAHPGYDQDFLADLLHSVGVGDRNLVGDLDERQRAGLLAELS
;
A
#
# COMPACT_ATOMS: atom_id res chain seq x y z
N MET A 1 13.65 -22.72 7.17
CA MET A 1 13.05 -21.57 6.46
C MET A 1 11.74 -22.06 5.87
N GLU A 2 10.66 -22.06 6.66
CA GLU A 2 9.33 -22.30 6.14
C GLU A 2 8.80 -20.95 5.63
N GLY A 3 8.94 -20.72 4.33
CA GLY A 3 8.38 -19.54 3.68
C GLY A 3 6.86 -19.66 3.72
N GLY A 4 6.20 -18.85 4.53
CA GLY A 4 4.75 -18.76 4.56
C GLY A 4 4.23 -18.42 3.16
N SER A 5 3.52 -19.35 2.54
CA SER A 5 2.87 -19.12 1.25
C SER A 5 1.94 -17.91 1.36
N PRO A 6 1.88 -17.02 0.35
CA PRO A 6 0.94 -15.90 0.37
C PRO A 6 -0.47 -16.43 0.59
N GLY A 7 -1.22 -15.82 1.52
CA GLY A 7 -2.60 -16.23 1.78
C GLY A 7 -3.46 -16.16 0.51
N ALA A 8 -4.46 -17.05 0.38
CA ALA A 8 -5.33 -17.10 -0.80
C ALA A 8 -5.95 -15.73 -1.15
N ALA A 9 -6.25 -14.90 -0.14
CA ALA A 9 -6.76 -13.55 -0.31
C ALA A 9 -5.79 -12.62 -1.06
N ALA A 10 -4.48 -12.70 -0.80
CA ALA A 10 -3.48 -11.87 -1.48
C ALA A 10 -3.37 -12.24 -2.97
N TRP A 11 -3.44 -13.53 -3.29
CA TRP A 11 -3.47 -14.00 -4.68
C TRP A 11 -4.71 -13.52 -5.42
N VAL A 12 -5.89 -13.59 -4.79
CA VAL A 12 -7.14 -13.08 -5.37
C VAL A 12 -7.06 -11.57 -5.60
N ALA A 13 -6.55 -10.81 -4.62
CA ALA A 13 -6.39 -9.36 -4.74
C ALA A 13 -5.45 -8.98 -5.90
N VAL A 14 -4.27 -9.60 -5.97
CA VAL A 14 -3.31 -9.36 -7.04
C VAL A 14 -3.88 -9.74 -8.41
N ALA A 15 -4.62 -10.84 -8.50
CA ALA A 15 -5.29 -11.25 -9.74
C ALA A 15 -6.33 -10.22 -10.19
N LEU A 16 -7.16 -9.71 -9.27
CA LEU A 16 -8.15 -8.66 -9.54
C LEU A 16 -7.48 -7.36 -10.02
N VAL A 17 -6.40 -6.94 -9.37
CA VAL A 17 -5.62 -5.75 -9.74
C VAL A 17 -5.00 -5.91 -11.14
N SER A 18 -4.42 -7.08 -11.43
CA SER A 18 -3.82 -7.39 -12.74
C SER A 18 -4.87 -7.41 -13.86
N LEU A 19 -6.03 -8.03 -13.61
CA LEU A 19 -7.18 -8.05 -14.53
C LEU A 19 -7.75 -6.65 -14.75
N SER A 20 -7.83 -5.83 -13.70
CA SER A 20 -8.33 -4.46 -13.78
C SER A 20 -7.50 -3.61 -14.75
N THR A 21 -6.17 -3.73 -14.73
CA THR A 21 -5.32 -3.04 -15.72
C THR A 21 -5.54 -3.56 -17.12
N LEU A 22 -5.71 -4.88 -17.30
CA LEU A 22 -6.01 -5.43 -18.61
C LEU A 22 -7.33 -4.88 -19.15
N VAL A 23 -8.36 -4.77 -18.30
CA VAL A 23 -9.65 -4.15 -18.61
C VAL A 23 -9.47 -2.68 -19.00
N GLY A 24 -8.71 -1.91 -18.21
CA GLY A 24 -8.38 -0.53 -18.54
C GLY A 24 -7.69 -0.40 -19.90
N ALA A 25 -6.66 -1.19 -20.15
CA ALA A 25 -5.94 -1.21 -21.41
C ALA A 25 -6.82 -1.61 -22.60
N TRP A 26 -7.67 -2.63 -22.41
CA TRP A 26 -8.64 -3.06 -23.42
C TRP A 26 -9.67 -1.97 -23.73
N LEU A 27 -10.16 -1.28 -22.70
CA LEU A 27 -11.14 -0.20 -22.85
C LEU A 27 -10.56 0.98 -23.63
N ALA A 28 -9.30 1.35 -23.38
CA ALA A 28 -8.58 2.37 -24.14
C ALA A 28 -8.49 2.01 -25.63
N ARG A 29 -8.13 0.75 -25.95
CA ARG A 29 -8.04 0.28 -27.34
C ARG A 29 -9.38 0.30 -28.05
N ARG A 30 -10.44 -0.20 -27.39
CA ARG A 30 -11.78 -0.29 -27.99
C ARG A 30 -12.40 1.09 -28.26
N HIS A 31 -12.09 2.08 -27.42
CA HIS A 31 -12.63 3.44 -27.52
C HIS A 31 -11.58 4.45 -27.99
N ALA A 32 -10.75 4.08 -28.97
CA ALA A 32 -9.71 4.94 -29.57
C ALA A 32 -10.19 6.37 -29.89
N ARG A 33 -11.45 6.53 -30.33
CA ARG A 33 -12.07 7.84 -30.64
C ARG A 33 -12.33 8.73 -29.41
N ARG A 34 -12.43 8.17 -28.20
CA ARG A 34 -12.69 8.87 -26.92
C ARG A 34 -11.50 8.81 -25.96
N VAL A 35 -10.31 8.45 -26.45
CA VAL A 35 -9.09 8.30 -25.63
C VAL A 35 -8.76 9.57 -24.84
N THR A 36 -9.03 10.76 -25.37
CA THR A 36 -8.83 12.02 -24.64
C THR A 36 -9.66 12.12 -23.36
N ILE A 37 -10.92 11.68 -23.41
CA ILE A 37 -11.81 11.72 -22.23
C ILE A 37 -11.35 10.69 -21.20
N TRP A 38 -11.07 9.46 -21.65
CA TRP A 38 -10.57 8.41 -20.77
C TRP A 38 -9.22 8.75 -20.15
N LEU A 39 -8.33 9.40 -20.91
CA LEU A 39 -7.04 9.87 -20.42
C LEU A 39 -7.21 10.99 -19.39
N ALA A 40 -8.11 11.94 -19.63
CA ALA A 40 -8.40 13.00 -18.66
C ALA A 40 -8.96 12.44 -17.34
N ILE A 41 -9.90 11.49 -17.42
CA ILE A 41 -10.45 10.79 -16.24
C ILE A 41 -9.35 10.01 -15.51
N ALA A 42 -8.58 9.20 -16.23
CA ALA A 42 -7.50 8.40 -15.64
C ALA A 42 -6.45 9.29 -14.95
N SER A 43 -6.07 10.41 -15.59
CA SER A 43 -5.09 11.35 -15.03
C SER A 43 -5.64 12.05 -13.78
N ALA A 44 -6.91 12.42 -13.78
CA ALA A 44 -7.57 13.01 -12.62
C ALA A 44 -7.66 12.01 -11.46
N LEU A 45 -8.03 10.76 -11.74
CA LEU A 45 -8.07 9.70 -10.74
C LEU A 45 -6.69 9.42 -10.15
N MET A 46 -5.65 9.30 -10.99
CA MET A 46 -4.27 9.13 -10.52
C MET A 46 -3.80 10.30 -9.65
N LEU A 47 -4.12 11.55 -10.04
CA LEU A 47 -3.77 12.73 -9.26
C LEU A 47 -4.44 12.71 -7.89
N ILE A 48 -5.74 12.37 -7.86
CA ILE A 48 -6.50 12.29 -6.62
C ILE A 48 -5.95 11.16 -5.73
N THR A 49 -5.72 9.96 -6.27
CA THR A 49 -5.14 8.85 -5.49
C THR A 49 -3.77 9.23 -4.92
N ALA A 50 -2.91 9.87 -5.71
CA ALA A 50 -1.61 10.32 -5.23
C ALA A 50 -1.71 11.30 -4.05
N LEU A 51 -2.66 12.24 -4.10
CA LEU A 51 -2.80 13.31 -3.11
C LEU A 51 -3.62 12.93 -1.88
N VAL A 52 -4.64 12.08 -2.04
CA VAL A 52 -5.62 11.77 -0.98
C VAL A 52 -5.31 10.44 -0.31
N ASP A 53 -4.66 9.51 -1.00
CA ASP A 53 -4.38 8.17 -0.48
C ASP A 53 -2.89 7.99 -0.19
N VAL A 54 -2.05 8.07 -1.23
CA VAL A 54 -0.63 7.69 -1.10
C VAL A 54 0.18 8.72 -0.30
N LEU A 55 0.00 10.01 -0.57
CA LEU A 55 0.76 11.07 0.12
C LEU A 55 0.44 11.16 1.62
N PRO A 56 -0.85 11.13 2.06
CA PRO A 56 -1.16 11.14 3.49
C PRO A 56 -0.68 9.88 4.21
N ASP A 57 -0.70 8.71 3.56
CA ASP A 57 -0.15 7.48 4.12
C ASP A 57 1.37 7.57 4.28
N ALA A 58 2.08 8.03 3.25
CA ALA A 58 3.54 8.24 3.30
C ALA A 58 3.94 9.22 4.42
N TRP A 59 3.18 10.30 4.59
CA TRP A 59 3.42 11.29 5.65
C TRP A 59 3.25 10.69 7.04
N ARG A 60 2.12 10.03 7.28
CA ARG A 60 1.81 9.42 8.58
C ARG A 60 2.86 8.39 8.96
N GLU A 61 3.23 7.53 8.02
CA GLU A 61 4.22 6.48 8.26
C GLU A 61 5.63 7.06 8.44
N ALA A 62 5.99 8.14 7.72
CA ALA A 62 7.25 8.83 7.94
C ALA A 62 7.35 9.40 9.37
N VAL A 63 6.28 10.06 9.86
CA VAL A 63 6.22 10.60 11.23
C VAL A 63 6.30 9.46 12.24
N GLU A 64 5.54 8.38 12.06
CA GLU A 64 5.49 7.25 12.99
C GLU A 64 6.82 6.50 13.07
N LYS A 65 7.53 6.35 11.95
CA LYS A 65 8.82 5.65 11.87
C LYS A 65 10.03 6.54 12.09
N GLY A 66 9.81 7.82 12.41
CA GLY A 66 10.87 8.81 12.66
C GLY A 66 11.72 9.12 11.42
N VAL A 67 11.15 8.99 10.22
CA VAL A 67 11.81 9.40 8.98
C VAL A 67 11.66 10.93 8.83
N PRO A 68 12.76 11.68 8.67
CA PRO A 68 12.67 13.13 8.50
C PRO A 68 11.85 13.53 7.27
N LEU A 69 10.95 14.50 7.42
CA LEU A 69 10.04 14.92 6.35
C LEU A 69 10.76 15.48 5.11
N TRP A 70 11.97 16.01 5.25
CA TRP A 70 12.78 16.43 4.11
C TRP A 70 13.21 15.25 3.24
N VAL A 71 13.45 14.06 3.83
CA VAL A 71 13.75 12.83 3.08
C VAL A 71 12.55 12.43 2.25
N MET A 72 11.35 12.56 2.80
CA MET A 72 10.10 12.33 2.08
C MET A 72 9.94 13.31 0.91
N GLY A 73 10.20 14.61 1.13
CA GLY A 73 10.18 15.61 0.05
C GLY A 73 11.20 15.31 -1.06
N VAL A 74 12.41 14.91 -0.70
CA VAL A 74 13.46 14.48 -1.66
C VAL A 74 13.03 13.23 -2.41
N ALA A 75 12.40 12.25 -1.75
CA ALA A 75 11.90 11.03 -2.37
C ALA A 75 10.77 11.30 -3.38
N ILE A 76 9.81 12.16 -3.03
CA ILE A 76 8.77 12.65 -3.96
C ILE A 76 9.43 13.34 -5.15
N GLY A 77 10.37 14.25 -4.90
CA GLY A 77 11.12 14.96 -5.93
C GLY A 77 11.89 13.99 -6.85
N LEU A 78 12.53 12.96 -6.30
CA LEU A 78 13.26 11.94 -7.04
C LEU A 78 12.32 11.14 -7.94
N GLY A 79 11.22 10.63 -7.41
CA GLY A 79 10.22 9.89 -8.21
C GLY A 79 9.67 10.73 -9.36
N PHE A 80 9.34 11.99 -9.08
CA PHE A 80 8.89 12.95 -10.10
C PHE A 80 9.98 13.22 -11.15
N MET A 81 11.23 13.41 -10.71
CA MET A 81 12.38 13.69 -11.59
C MET A 81 12.74 12.50 -12.47
N VAL A 82 12.68 11.27 -11.96
CA VAL A 82 12.93 10.05 -12.74
C VAL A 82 11.97 9.99 -13.93
N VAL A 83 10.66 10.13 -13.68
CA VAL A 83 9.66 10.15 -14.76
C VAL A 83 9.87 11.34 -15.68
N THR A 84 10.21 12.51 -15.13
CA THR A 84 10.50 13.71 -15.94
C THR A 84 11.70 13.53 -16.85
N TYR A 85 12.79 12.95 -16.36
CA TYR A 85 14.01 12.67 -17.11
C TYR A 85 13.72 11.72 -18.27
N PHE A 86 13.00 10.63 -17.99
CA PHE A 86 12.61 9.65 -19.01
C PHE A 86 11.55 10.15 -20.00
N THR A 87 10.85 11.26 -19.70
CA THR A 87 9.82 11.85 -20.58
C THR A 87 10.27 13.14 -21.27
N ARG A 88 11.43 13.71 -20.88
CA ARG A 88 11.92 15.00 -21.39
C ARG A 88 12.24 14.97 -22.89
N ASN A 89 12.63 13.82 -23.44
CA ASN A 89 12.97 13.71 -24.87
C ASN A 89 11.76 13.57 -25.80
N GLU A 90 10.55 13.35 -25.26
CA GLU A 90 9.32 13.25 -26.08
C GLU A 90 8.96 14.59 -26.76
N HIS A 91 9.27 15.74 -26.13
CA HIS A 91 8.98 17.06 -26.70
C HIS A 91 9.93 17.46 -27.84
N ALA A 92 11.15 16.92 -27.87
CA ALA A 92 12.12 17.20 -28.94
C ALA A 92 11.77 16.47 -30.25
N GLN A 93 10.95 15.42 -30.18
CA GLN A 93 10.60 14.61 -31.34
C GLN A 93 9.31 15.07 -32.02
N VAL A 94 8.33 15.58 -31.24
CA VAL A 94 7.09 16.16 -31.78
C VAL A 94 7.35 17.48 -32.53
N SER A 95 8.33 18.28 -32.11
CA SER A 95 8.68 19.53 -32.80
C SER A 95 9.45 19.32 -34.11
N ASN A 96 10.18 18.20 -34.26
CA ASN A 96 10.94 17.87 -35.47
C ASN A 96 10.09 17.21 -36.57
N GLY A 97 8.81 16.89 -36.30
CA GLY A 97 7.90 16.26 -37.28
C GLY A 97 7.38 17.22 -38.36
N LEU A 98 7.51 18.54 -38.20
CA LEU A 98 7.01 19.53 -39.16
C LEU A 98 8.07 20.11 -40.08
N THR A 99 9.36 19.84 -39.85
CA THR A 99 10.45 20.40 -40.67
C THR A 99 11.65 19.47 -40.76
N ARG A 100 11.63 18.53 -41.72
CA ARG A 100 12.75 18.24 -42.65
C ARG A 100 12.52 16.96 -43.46
N ARG A 101 12.17 17.15 -44.73
CA ARG A 101 12.54 16.22 -45.80
C ARG A 101 14.04 16.38 -46.08
N HIS A 102 14.93 15.72 -45.33
CA HIS A 102 16.32 15.49 -45.77
C HIS A 102 16.73 14.13 -45.20
N ALA A 103 17.21 13.23 -46.06
CA ALA A 103 17.59 11.86 -45.69
C ALA A 103 18.89 11.84 -44.87
N PRO A 104 18.91 11.35 -43.62
CA PRO A 104 20.15 11.06 -42.91
C PRO A 104 20.37 9.55 -42.79
N GLY A 105 21.64 9.14 -42.83
CA GLY A 105 22.10 7.75 -42.89
C GLY A 105 21.61 6.85 -41.75
N LEU A 106 21.55 5.54 -42.05
CA LEU A 106 21.05 4.45 -41.21
C LEU A 106 21.52 4.50 -39.74
N HIS A 107 22.76 4.92 -39.49
CA HIS A 107 23.34 4.96 -38.16
C HIS A 107 22.65 5.95 -37.21
N ARG A 108 22.22 7.11 -37.76
CA ARG A 108 21.48 8.12 -36.98
C ARG A 108 20.06 7.66 -36.67
N ARG A 109 19.43 6.89 -37.56
CA ARG A 109 18.12 6.26 -37.32
C ARG A 109 18.18 5.23 -36.21
N VAL A 110 19.23 4.41 -36.15
CA VAL A 110 19.35 3.40 -35.08
C VAL A 110 19.60 4.08 -33.73
N THR A 111 20.43 5.12 -33.67
CA THR A 111 20.63 5.89 -32.43
C THR A 111 19.40 6.72 -32.04
N GLU A 112 18.69 7.33 -33.00
CA GLU A 112 17.44 8.08 -32.75
C GLU A 112 16.30 7.14 -32.36
N MET A 113 16.20 5.94 -32.96
CA MET A 113 15.24 4.91 -32.55
C MET A 113 15.59 4.31 -31.20
N ALA A 114 16.87 4.07 -30.90
CA ALA A 114 17.31 3.61 -29.59
C ALA A 114 17.06 4.68 -28.52
N SER A 115 17.31 5.96 -28.81
CA SER A 115 16.97 7.06 -27.89
C SER A 115 15.46 7.29 -27.78
N ALA A 116 14.69 7.14 -28.87
CA ALA A 116 13.24 7.27 -28.83
C ALA A 116 12.57 6.09 -28.11
N ALA A 117 13.13 4.89 -28.23
CA ALA A 117 12.67 3.69 -27.54
C ALA A 117 13.11 3.64 -26.08
N LEU A 118 14.24 4.25 -25.70
CA LEU A 118 14.66 4.33 -24.29
C LEU A 118 14.06 5.53 -23.54
N PHE A 119 13.76 6.63 -24.26
CA PHE A 119 13.33 7.90 -23.66
C PHE A 119 11.93 8.39 -24.15
N GLY A 120 11.15 7.52 -24.80
CA GLY A 120 9.77 7.82 -25.22
C GLY A 120 8.85 6.64 -24.95
N GLY A 121 7.83 6.83 -24.11
CA GLY A 121 6.84 5.83 -23.71
C GLY A 121 7.36 4.68 -22.84
N VAL A 122 8.51 4.09 -23.17
CA VAL A 122 9.11 2.94 -22.44
C VAL A 122 9.59 3.33 -21.05
N GLY A 123 10.23 4.50 -20.90
CA GLY A 123 10.67 4.97 -19.59
C GLY A 123 9.51 5.23 -18.63
N THR A 124 8.39 5.77 -19.14
CA THR A 124 7.16 5.91 -18.35
C THR A 124 6.52 4.56 -18.06
N ALA A 125 6.49 3.64 -19.03
CA ALA A 125 6.00 2.28 -18.81
C ALA A 125 6.84 1.52 -17.79
N ALA A 126 8.17 1.68 -17.81
CA ALA A 126 9.08 1.11 -16.83
C ALA A 126 8.85 1.70 -15.43
N ALA A 127 8.71 3.02 -15.32
CA ALA A 127 8.40 3.67 -14.04
C ALA A 127 7.05 3.19 -13.47
N LEU A 128 6.01 3.07 -14.31
CA LEU A 128 4.71 2.51 -13.91
C LEU A 128 4.81 1.03 -13.54
N THR A 129 5.63 0.24 -14.25
CA THR A 129 5.88 -1.17 -13.90
C THR A 129 6.52 -1.29 -12.52
N VAL A 130 7.52 -0.46 -12.22
CA VAL A 130 8.17 -0.43 -10.90
C VAL A 130 7.18 0.01 -9.83
N HIS A 131 6.38 1.05 -10.09
CA HIS A 131 5.33 1.50 -9.19
C HIS A 131 4.35 0.37 -8.86
N ARG A 132 3.89 -0.37 -9.86
CA ARG A 132 2.98 -1.51 -9.69
C ARG A 132 3.59 -2.70 -8.98
N ALA A 133 4.89 -2.93 -9.14
CA ALA A 133 5.59 -3.91 -8.31
C ALA A 133 5.60 -3.49 -6.83
N ILE A 134 5.74 -2.20 -6.53
CA ILE A 134 5.63 -1.70 -5.16
C ILE A 134 4.21 -1.91 -4.62
N GLU A 135 3.16 -1.64 -5.41
CA GLU A 135 1.77 -1.94 -5.03
C GLU A 135 1.53 -3.44 -4.79
N GLY A 136 2.10 -4.30 -5.63
CA GLY A 136 2.06 -5.74 -5.43
C GLY A 136 2.68 -6.16 -4.09
N ALA A 137 3.83 -5.57 -3.76
CA ALA A 137 4.51 -5.84 -2.50
C ALA A 137 3.67 -5.38 -1.30
N THR A 138 2.92 -4.27 -1.41
CA THR A 138 2.04 -3.82 -0.33
C THR A 138 0.77 -4.67 -0.20
N LEU A 139 0.26 -5.25 -1.29
CA LEU A 139 -0.86 -6.22 -1.26
C LEU A 139 -0.50 -7.51 -0.52
N ALA A 140 0.76 -7.93 -0.55
CA ALA A 140 1.24 -9.05 0.28
C ALA A 140 1.01 -8.80 1.77
N LEU A 141 0.95 -7.53 2.18
CA LEU A 141 0.91 -7.05 3.55
C LEU A 141 -0.50 -6.56 3.96
N SER A 142 -1.44 -6.44 3.02
CA SER A 142 -2.74 -5.79 3.24
C SER A 142 -3.92 -6.71 2.90
N ALA A 143 -4.74 -7.03 3.90
CA ALA A 143 -5.96 -7.83 3.76
C ALA A 143 -7.26 -6.98 3.68
N SER A 144 -7.15 -5.66 3.52
CA SER A 144 -8.32 -4.79 3.56
C SER A 144 -9.07 -4.78 2.22
N THR A 145 -10.32 -5.22 2.23
CA THR A 145 -11.22 -5.18 1.07
C THR A 145 -11.33 -3.77 0.47
N VAL A 146 -11.36 -2.74 1.32
CA VAL A 146 -11.44 -1.34 0.87
C VAL A 146 -10.20 -0.96 0.05
N VAL A 147 -9.00 -1.33 0.52
CA VAL A 147 -7.74 -1.07 -0.18
C VAL A 147 -7.73 -1.80 -1.54
N VAL A 148 -8.20 -3.05 -1.59
CA VAL A 148 -8.29 -3.81 -2.84
C VAL A 148 -9.23 -3.13 -3.85
N VAL A 149 -10.38 -2.62 -3.41
CA VAL A 149 -11.32 -1.90 -4.28
C VAL A 149 -10.69 -0.62 -4.84
N VAL A 150 -10.00 0.16 -4.00
CA VAL A 150 -9.27 1.36 -4.43
C VAL A 150 -8.19 1.01 -5.45
N LEU A 151 -7.39 -0.02 -5.19
CA LEU A 151 -6.34 -0.50 -6.10
C LEU A 151 -6.89 -1.01 -7.43
N ILE A 152 -8.07 -1.64 -7.45
CA ILE A 152 -8.74 -2.04 -8.70
C ILE A 152 -9.05 -0.81 -9.55
N VAL A 153 -9.68 0.23 -8.99
CA VAL A 153 -10.01 1.47 -9.71
C VAL A 153 -8.75 2.18 -10.19
N HIS A 154 -7.72 2.22 -9.33
CA HIS A 154 -6.41 2.78 -9.65
C HIS A 154 -5.77 2.04 -10.83
N SER A 155 -5.64 0.72 -10.75
CA SER A 155 -5.02 -0.13 -11.77
C SER A 155 -5.73 -0.09 -13.12
N ALA A 156 -7.06 0.08 -13.15
CA ALA A 156 -7.79 0.30 -14.40
C ALA A 156 -7.39 1.63 -15.06
N SER A 157 -7.26 2.69 -14.25
CA SER A 157 -6.86 4.02 -14.71
C SER A 157 -5.43 4.02 -15.25
N GLU A 158 -4.52 3.31 -14.60
CA GLU A 158 -3.15 3.12 -15.09
C GLU A 158 -3.10 2.33 -16.40
N GLY A 159 -3.91 1.28 -16.55
CA GLY A 159 -4.01 0.52 -17.80
C GLY A 159 -4.44 1.39 -18.99
N LEU A 160 -5.40 2.30 -18.76
CA LEU A 160 -5.79 3.32 -19.74
C LEU A 160 -4.61 4.24 -20.09
N ALA A 161 -3.89 4.74 -19.07
CA ALA A 161 -2.77 5.66 -19.24
C ALA A 161 -1.60 5.01 -20.01
N ILE A 162 -1.22 3.77 -19.69
CA ILE A 162 -0.17 3.03 -20.38
C ILE A 162 -0.49 2.89 -21.86
N VAL A 163 -1.72 2.49 -22.21
CA VAL A 163 -2.13 2.35 -23.61
C VAL A 163 -2.07 3.69 -24.33
N ALA A 164 -2.59 4.76 -23.72
CA ALA A 164 -2.58 6.08 -24.32
C ALA A 164 -1.14 6.58 -24.58
N LEU A 165 -0.23 6.39 -23.62
CA LEU A 165 1.16 6.79 -23.74
C LEU A 165 1.93 5.95 -24.77
N LEU A 166 1.72 4.63 -24.79
CA LEU A 166 2.39 3.74 -25.75
C LEU A 166 1.89 3.95 -27.19
N ASP A 167 0.60 4.19 -27.36
CA ASP A 167 0.01 4.53 -28.66
C ASP A 167 0.60 5.85 -29.19
N MET A 168 0.78 6.85 -28.33
CA MET A 168 1.44 8.11 -28.68
C MET A 168 2.92 7.94 -29.02
N ALA A 169 3.63 7.04 -28.33
CA ALA A 169 5.03 6.75 -28.59
C ALA A 169 5.26 5.82 -29.81
N GLY A 170 4.20 5.26 -30.41
CA GLY A 170 4.28 4.29 -31.50
C GLY A 170 4.96 2.97 -31.09
N GLN A 171 4.97 2.65 -29.79
CA GLN A 171 5.69 1.50 -29.23
C GLN A 171 4.83 0.23 -29.21
N ARG A 172 5.49 -0.93 -29.15
CA ARG A 172 4.78 -2.23 -29.08
C ARG A 172 4.06 -2.37 -27.74
N LEU A 173 2.74 -2.27 -27.81
CA LEU A 173 1.84 -2.24 -26.64
C LEU A 173 1.81 -3.58 -25.89
N ALA A 174 1.84 -4.71 -26.61
CA ALA A 174 1.68 -6.04 -26.03
C ALA A 174 2.76 -6.41 -24.98
N PRO A 175 4.09 -6.34 -25.27
CA PRO A 175 5.09 -6.76 -24.29
C PRO A 175 5.11 -5.89 -23.04
N LEU A 176 4.96 -4.57 -23.19
CA LEU A 176 4.99 -3.64 -22.04
C LEU A 176 3.73 -3.77 -21.17
N LEU A 177 2.57 -4.02 -21.79
CA LEU A 177 1.35 -4.28 -21.04
C LEU A 177 1.44 -5.60 -20.26
N VAL A 178 2.01 -6.66 -20.85
CA VAL A 178 2.25 -7.93 -20.15
C VAL A 178 3.15 -7.72 -18.95
N VAL A 179 4.27 -7.01 -19.13
CA VAL A 179 5.19 -6.69 -18.04
C VAL A 179 4.48 -5.89 -16.94
N ALA A 180 3.69 -4.87 -17.30
CA ALA A 180 2.92 -4.09 -16.34
C ALA A 180 1.89 -4.97 -15.60
N CYS A 181 1.17 -5.87 -16.27
CA CYS A 181 0.19 -6.77 -15.65
C CYS A 181 0.83 -7.83 -14.75
N VAL A 182 2.05 -8.28 -15.04
CA VAL A 182 2.76 -9.28 -14.22
C VAL A 182 3.47 -8.63 -13.03
N SER A 183 3.79 -7.33 -13.11
CA SER A 183 4.55 -6.63 -12.08
C SER A 183 3.96 -6.66 -10.66
N PRO A 184 2.63 -6.58 -10.42
CA PRO A 184 2.08 -6.71 -9.06
C PRO A 184 2.27 -8.11 -8.49
N VAL A 185 2.24 -9.15 -9.33
CA VAL A 185 2.53 -10.53 -8.90
C VAL A 185 3.98 -10.64 -8.44
N VAL A 186 4.91 -10.11 -9.24
CA VAL A 186 6.34 -10.08 -8.90
C VAL A 186 6.56 -9.29 -7.62
N GLY A 187 5.92 -8.14 -7.49
CA GLY A 187 5.91 -7.31 -6.29
C GLY A 187 5.47 -8.07 -5.05
N MET A 188 4.32 -8.73 -5.12
CA MET A 188 3.76 -9.52 -4.02
C MET A 188 4.71 -10.63 -3.59
N VAL A 189 5.27 -11.37 -4.55
CA VAL A 189 6.23 -12.44 -4.29
C VAL A 189 7.51 -11.88 -3.64
N ILE A 190 8.03 -10.76 -4.11
CA ILE A 190 9.20 -10.12 -3.48
C ILE A 190 8.86 -9.67 -2.05
N GLY A 191 7.66 -9.09 -1.85
CA GLY A 191 7.19 -8.63 -0.55
C GLY A 191 7.02 -9.75 0.47
N THR A 192 6.66 -10.96 0.05
CA THR A 192 6.58 -12.11 0.97
C THR A 192 7.94 -12.67 1.36
N PHE A 193 8.94 -12.60 0.48
CA PHE A 193 10.28 -13.14 0.76
C PHE A 193 11.27 -12.12 1.36
N SER A 194 11.07 -10.82 1.13
CA SER A 194 11.93 -9.75 1.64
C SER A 194 11.13 -8.80 2.53
N PRO A 195 11.06 -9.04 3.85
CA PRO A 195 10.45 -8.09 4.77
C PRO A 195 11.22 -6.77 4.69
N MET A 196 10.58 -5.74 4.14
CA MET A 196 11.21 -4.45 3.94
C MET A 196 11.49 -3.78 5.29
N PRO A 197 12.67 -3.16 5.47
CA PRO A 197 12.94 -2.34 6.64
C PRO A 197 11.85 -1.28 6.82
N SER A 198 11.36 -1.12 8.04
CA SER A 198 10.22 -0.24 8.37
C SER A 198 10.44 1.24 8.01
N ARG A 199 11.69 1.67 7.85
CA ARG A 199 12.04 3.03 7.40
C ARG A 199 11.97 3.22 5.88
N ILE A 200 11.98 2.14 5.10
CA ILE A 200 12.02 2.19 3.63
C ILE A 200 10.61 2.32 3.05
N VAL A 201 9.59 1.74 3.68
CA VAL A 201 8.20 1.82 3.23
C VAL A 201 7.72 3.26 3.00
N PRO A 202 7.84 4.22 3.95
CA PRO A 202 7.41 5.60 3.71
C PRO A 202 8.21 6.30 2.60
N ILE A 203 9.48 5.92 2.41
CA ILE A 203 10.32 6.44 1.33
C ILE A 203 9.84 5.92 -0.03
N LEU A 204 9.50 4.62 -0.13
CA LEU A 204 8.95 4.02 -1.34
C LEU A 204 7.58 4.61 -1.69
N LEU A 205 6.70 4.81 -0.71
CA LEU A 205 5.41 5.47 -0.92
C LEU A 205 5.62 6.92 -1.40
N ALA A 206 6.56 7.65 -0.83
CA ALA A 206 6.92 8.99 -1.26
C ALA A 206 7.44 9.03 -2.72
N VAL A 207 8.32 8.09 -3.10
CA VAL A 207 8.77 7.93 -4.51
C VAL A 207 7.58 7.62 -5.43
N ALA A 208 6.71 6.70 -5.03
CA ALA A 208 5.50 6.34 -5.75
C ALA A 208 4.56 7.55 -5.96
N THR A 209 4.35 8.38 -4.93
CA THR A 209 3.61 9.65 -5.04
C THR A 209 4.23 10.56 -6.11
N GLY A 210 5.55 10.73 -6.11
CA GLY A 210 6.25 11.54 -7.10
C GLY A 210 6.05 11.04 -8.53
N ILE A 211 6.13 9.71 -8.72
CA ILE A 211 5.89 9.06 -10.01
C ILE A 211 4.45 9.32 -10.48
N LEU A 212 3.46 9.04 -9.63
CA LEU A 212 2.03 9.23 -9.91
C LEU A 212 1.69 10.70 -10.23
N LEU A 213 2.29 11.63 -9.50
CA LEU A 213 2.07 13.06 -9.72
C LEU A 213 2.58 13.47 -11.11
N ARG A 214 3.76 13.00 -11.51
CA ARG A 214 4.32 13.33 -12.83
C ARG A 214 3.52 12.72 -13.96
N THR A 215 3.11 11.45 -13.84
CA THR A 215 2.31 10.74 -14.85
C THR A 215 0.92 11.35 -14.98
N ALA A 216 0.29 11.76 -13.89
CA ALA A 216 -0.97 12.49 -13.91
C ALA A 216 -0.83 13.85 -14.62
N VAL A 217 0.22 14.63 -14.31
CA VAL A 217 0.50 15.91 -15.00
C VAL A 217 0.71 15.70 -16.50
N LEU A 218 1.43 14.64 -16.89
CA LEU A 218 1.59 14.27 -18.30
C LEU A 218 0.26 13.97 -18.96
N GLY A 219 -0.56 13.11 -18.35
CA GLY A 219 -1.85 12.73 -18.92
C GLY A 219 -2.82 13.92 -19.04
N VAL A 220 -2.84 14.84 -18.07
CA VAL A 220 -3.60 16.10 -18.17
C VAL A 220 -3.06 16.97 -19.31
N LYS A 221 -1.74 17.16 -19.42
CA LYS A 221 -1.13 17.96 -20.49
C LYS A 221 -1.41 17.37 -21.88
N LEU A 222 -1.33 16.05 -22.02
CA LEU A 222 -1.60 15.35 -23.27
C LEU A 222 -3.09 15.40 -23.65
N ALA A 223 -3.98 15.31 -22.67
CA ALA A 223 -5.40 15.55 -22.88
C ALA A 223 -5.61 16.99 -23.40
N ALA A 224 -5.01 18.00 -22.74
CA ALA A 224 -5.12 19.41 -23.13
C ALA A 224 -4.58 19.71 -24.54
N LEU A 225 -3.42 19.18 -24.92
CA LEU A 225 -2.86 19.38 -26.26
C LEU A 225 -3.75 18.78 -27.36
N ARG A 226 -4.37 17.62 -27.10
CA ARG A 226 -5.35 17.02 -28.03
C ARG A 226 -6.69 17.77 -28.04
N HIS A 227 -7.04 18.50 -26.98
CA HIS A 227 -8.18 19.41 -26.96
C HIS A 227 -7.97 20.64 -27.88
N GLU A 228 -6.74 21.17 -27.97
CA GLU A 228 -6.45 22.27 -28.90
C GLU A 228 -6.50 21.82 -30.37
N ALA A 229 -6.00 20.61 -30.66
CA ALA A 229 -6.02 20.05 -32.01
C ALA A 229 -7.42 19.60 -32.50
N ARG A 230 -8.37 19.38 -31.58
CA ARG A 230 -9.73 18.90 -31.90
C ARG A 230 -10.72 19.68 -31.03
N ARG A 231 -11.51 20.59 -31.62
CA ARG A 231 -12.56 21.34 -30.92
C ARG A 231 -13.58 20.39 -30.26
N VAL A 232 -13.33 19.97 -29.03
CA VAL A 232 -14.29 19.26 -28.18
C VAL A 232 -14.75 20.20 -27.06
N PRO A 233 -16.07 20.27 -26.77
CA PRO A 233 -16.64 21.30 -25.90
C PRO A 233 -16.18 21.14 -24.44
N ARG A 234 -15.99 22.28 -23.75
CA ARG A 234 -15.62 22.40 -22.31
C ARG A 234 -16.46 21.53 -21.38
N ALA A 235 -17.69 21.22 -21.79
CA ALA A 235 -18.60 20.30 -21.11
C ALA A 235 -17.97 18.92 -20.83
N HIS A 236 -17.11 18.40 -21.70
CA HIS A 236 -16.51 17.07 -21.53
C HIS A 236 -15.41 17.04 -20.46
N VAL A 237 -14.68 18.14 -20.29
CA VAL A 237 -13.68 18.31 -19.23
C VAL A 237 -14.37 18.42 -17.87
N LEU A 238 -15.47 19.18 -17.80
CA LEU A 238 -16.32 19.27 -16.61
C LEU A 238 -16.96 17.93 -16.25
N THR A 239 -17.42 17.13 -17.23
CA THR A 239 -17.93 15.77 -16.94
C THR A 239 -16.84 14.82 -16.49
N ALA A 240 -15.61 14.92 -17.03
CA ALA A 240 -14.49 14.10 -16.59
C ALA A 240 -14.07 14.45 -15.16
N ALA A 241 -13.99 15.74 -14.84
CA ALA A 241 -13.74 16.23 -13.49
C ALA A 241 -14.88 15.82 -12.53
N GLY A 242 -16.13 15.87 -12.98
CA GLY A 242 -17.29 15.42 -12.21
C GLY A 242 -17.26 13.93 -11.91
N ILE A 243 -16.93 13.08 -12.89
CA ILE A 243 -16.80 11.63 -12.69
C ILE A 243 -15.61 11.31 -11.76
N ALA A 244 -14.48 11.99 -11.94
CA ALA A 244 -13.33 11.81 -11.05
C ALA A 244 -13.68 12.25 -9.62
N ALA A 245 -14.42 13.36 -9.45
CA ALA A 245 -14.87 13.85 -8.16
C ALA A 245 -15.91 12.90 -7.52
N THR A 246 -16.84 12.33 -8.27
CA THR A 246 -17.82 11.37 -7.71
C THR A 246 -17.16 10.05 -7.32
N VAL A 247 -16.20 9.55 -8.10
CA VAL A 247 -15.42 8.36 -7.74
C VAL A 247 -14.55 8.65 -6.52
N ALA A 248 -13.89 9.80 -6.46
CA ALA A 248 -13.12 10.24 -5.31
C ALA A 248 -13.98 10.35 -4.06
N LEU A 249 -15.13 11.02 -4.15
CA LEU A 249 -16.10 11.13 -3.05
C LEU A 249 -16.65 9.77 -2.65
N GLY A 250 -16.88 8.85 -3.59
CA GLY A 250 -17.29 7.48 -3.30
C GLY A 250 -16.22 6.70 -2.54
N ILE A 251 -14.95 6.83 -2.94
CA ILE A 251 -13.81 6.23 -2.25
C ILE A 251 -13.65 6.84 -0.85
N SER A 252 -13.69 8.17 -0.74
CA SER A 252 -13.64 8.87 0.54
C SER A 252 -14.81 8.46 1.45
N ALA A 253 -16.03 8.36 0.94
CA ALA A 253 -17.20 7.94 1.69
C ALA A 253 -17.09 6.48 2.17
N LEU A 254 -16.51 5.59 1.35
CA LEU A 254 -16.25 4.20 1.74
C LEU A 254 -15.21 4.12 2.87
N GLN A 255 -14.23 5.04 2.90
CA GLN A 255 -13.26 5.18 3.98
C GLN A 255 -13.82 5.85 5.25
N TRP A 256 -14.98 6.52 5.15
CA TRP A 256 -15.57 7.33 6.22
C TRP A 256 -16.80 6.69 6.88
N ILE A 257 -17.13 5.43 6.58
CA ILE A 257 -18.28 4.73 7.15
C ILE A 257 -18.14 4.73 8.70
N PRO A 258 -19.03 5.44 9.43
CA PRO A 258 -18.93 5.56 10.88
C PRO A 258 -19.29 4.21 11.51
N GLY A 259 -18.29 3.55 12.08
CA GLY A 259 -18.43 2.23 12.69
C GLY A 259 -17.15 1.39 12.65
N GLN A 260 -16.21 1.72 11.76
CA GLN A 260 -14.86 1.17 11.79
C GLN A 260 -13.95 2.13 12.58
N PRO A 261 -13.27 1.69 13.65
CA PRO A 261 -12.39 2.58 14.41
C PRO A 261 -11.30 3.12 13.47
N PRO A 262 -11.11 4.45 13.41
CA PRO A 262 -10.16 5.05 12.48
C PRO A 262 -8.75 4.58 12.85
N GLY A 263 -8.09 3.89 11.93
CA GLY A 263 -6.69 3.52 12.06
C GLY A 263 -6.38 2.26 12.88
N ALA A 264 -7.22 1.83 13.84
CA ALA A 264 -6.86 0.74 14.75
C ALA A 264 -6.64 -0.63 14.06
N GLU A 265 -7.38 -0.94 12.98
CA GLU A 265 -7.22 -2.22 12.26
C GLU A 265 -6.01 -2.20 11.29
N LYS A 266 -5.70 -1.05 10.68
CA LYS A 266 -4.44 -0.84 9.95
C LYS A 266 -3.22 -0.81 10.91
N GLN A 267 -3.40 -0.25 12.12
CA GLN A 267 -2.37 -0.13 13.17
C GLN A 267 -2.11 -1.44 13.93
N ALA A 268 -3.13 -2.27 14.19
CA ALA A 268 -2.93 -3.58 14.83
C ALA A 268 -2.17 -4.57 13.92
N VAL A 269 -2.29 -4.40 12.60
CA VAL A 269 -1.56 -5.19 11.61
C VAL A 269 -0.12 -4.69 11.42
N LEU A 270 0.10 -3.37 11.43
CA LEU A 270 1.46 -2.78 11.39
C LEU A 270 2.21 -2.92 12.73
N GLY A 271 1.51 -2.89 13.86
CA GLY A 271 2.07 -3.11 15.21
C GLY A 271 2.55 -4.54 15.42
N ARG A 272 1.83 -5.55 14.90
CA ARG A 272 2.29 -6.95 14.86
C ARG A 272 3.53 -7.18 14.00
N VAL A 273 3.88 -6.23 13.13
CA VAL A 273 5.00 -6.33 12.19
C VAL A 273 6.28 -5.67 12.73
N LEU A 274 6.24 -4.96 13.87
CA LEU A 274 7.37 -4.14 14.32
C LEU A 274 8.12 -4.63 15.56
N VAL A 275 7.66 -5.70 16.20
CA VAL A 275 8.42 -6.37 17.25
C VAL A 275 8.68 -7.81 16.81
N ARG A 276 9.86 -8.05 16.25
CA ARG A 276 10.50 -9.34 16.51
C ARG A 276 10.83 -9.29 18.00
N PRO A 277 10.32 -10.21 18.85
CA PRO A 277 10.82 -10.31 20.21
C PRO A 277 12.33 -10.44 20.08
N ARG A 278 13.06 -9.53 20.72
CA ARG A 278 14.49 -9.73 20.94
C ARG A 278 14.57 -11.13 21.55
N ALA A 279 15.28 -12.04 20.88
CA ALA A 279 15.51 -13.38 21.38
C ALA A 279 16.38 -13.25 22.64
N SER A 280 15.76 -12.88 23.76
CA SER A 280 16.05 -13.55 25.01
C SER A 280 15.82 -15.04 24.73
N PRO A 281 16.74 -15.93 25.12
CA PRO A 281 16.59 -17.36 24.85
C PRO A 281 15.25 -17.83 25.42
N SER A 282 14.26 -18.01 24.55
CA SER A 282 13.00 -18.62 24.94
C SER A 282 13.29 -20.10 25.20
N PRO A 283 12.94 -20.61 26.38
CA PRO A 283 12.94 -22.04 26.61
C PRO A 283 11.95 -22.68 25.65
N VAL A 284 12.33 -23.84 25.11
CA VAL A 284 11.55 -24.69 24.21
C VAL A 284 10.09 -24.77 24.68
N PRO A 285 9.08 -24.55 23.82
CA PRO A 285 7.69 -24.72 24.18
C PRO A 285 7.47 -26.21 24.49
N SER A 286 7.26 -26.51 25.76
CA SER A 286 6.79 -27.81 26.19
C SER A 286 5.27 -27.81 26.01
N ASP A 287 4.78 -28.53 25.01
CA ASP A 287 3.35 -28.76 24.75
C ASP A 287 2.64 -29.54 25.89
N ALA A 288 3.37 -29.92 26.94
CA ALA A 288 2.76 -30.41 28.16
C ALA A 288 2.27 -29.22 29.00
N PRO A 289 0.96 -29.10 29.30
CA PRO A 289 0.48 -28.08 30.23
C PRO A 289 1.17 -28.30 31.57
N LEU A 290 2.07 -27.36 31.93
CA LEU A 290 2.72 -27.34 33.23
C LEU A 290 1.64 -27.53 34.31
N PRO A 291 1.74 -28.56 35.17
CA PRO A 291 0.75 -28.78 36.22
C PRO A 291 0.86 -27.66 37.26
N LEU A 292 0.04 -26.63 37.10
CA LEU A 292 -0.08 -25.53 38.03
C LEU A 292 -0.82 -26.02 39.28
N ARG A 293 -0.08 -26.29 40.36
CA ARG A 293 -0.64 -26.81 41.62
C ARG A 293 -1.32 -25.73 42.47
N ASN A 294 -0.87 -24.48 42.38
CA ASN A 294 -1.40 -23.37 43.17
C ASN A 294 -1.23 -22.02 42.43
N ARG A 295 -1.90 -20.96 42.92
CA ARG A 295 -1.85 -19.62 42.33
C ARG A 295 -0.44 -19.02 42.33
N ARG A 296 0.40 -19.33 43.33
CA ARG A 296 1.79 -18.85 43.39
C ARG A 296 2.60 -19.41 42.22
N HIS A 297 2.43 -20.68 41.86
CA HIS A 297 3.10 -21.28 40.71
C HIS A 297 2.65 -20.63 39.39
N LEU A 298 1.35 -20.34 39.23
CA LEU A 298 0.85 -19.58 38.07
C LEU A 298 1.54 -18.21 37.98
N ARG A 299 1.63 -17.50 39.11
CA ARG A 299 2.26 -16.17 39.18
C ARG A 299 3.76 -16.21 38.86
N VAL A 300 4.48 -17.19 39.39
CA VAL A 300 5.92 -17.37 39.11
C VAL A 300 6.14 -17.74 37.64
N ALA A 301 5.32 -18.62 37.07
CA ALA A 301 5.40 -18.99 35.66
C ALA A 301 5.11 -17.79 34.75
N PHE A 302 4.13 -16.96 35.10
CA PHE A 302 3.84 -15.72 34.38
C PHE A 302 4.97 -14.69 34.52
N ALA A 303 5.46 -14.44 35.74
CA ALA A 303 6.52 -13.47 36.02
C ALA A 303 7.87 -13.84 35.38
N SER A 304 8.16 -15.14 35.23
CA SER A 304 9.37 -15.65 34.58
C SER A 304 9.27 -15.73 33.04
N GLY A 305 8.11 -15.40 32.46
CA GLY A 305 7.86 -15.53 31.03
C GLY A 305 7.63 -16.97 30.54
N ALA A 306 7.56 -17.95 31.45
CA ALA A 306 7.22 -19.33 31.11
C ALA A 306 5.75 -19.51 30.68
N LEU A 307 4.89 -18.55 31.01
CA LEU A 307 3.48 -18.54 30.63
C LEU A 307 3.12 -17.14 30.13
N SER A 308 2.69 -17.03 28.87
CA SER A 308 2.27 -15.74 28.31
C SER A 308 0.87 -15.34 28.78
N LEU A 309 0.52 -14.05 28.71
CA LEU A 309 -0.81 -13.57 29.10
C LEU A 309 -1.91 -14.24 28.26
N ALA A 310 -1.67 -14.44 26.96
CA ALA A 310 -2.57 -15.15 26.07
C ALA A 310 -2.77 -16.61 26.51
N GLN A 311 -1.69 -17.30 26.89
CA GLN A 311 -1.77 -18.65 27.43
C GLN A 311 -2.53 -18.68 28.76
N VAL A 312 -2.34 -17.71 29.65
CA VAL A 312 -3.14 -17.61 30.89
C VAL A 312 -4.63 -17.49 30.56
N PHE A 313 -4.99 -16.60 29.63
CA PHE A 313 -6.38 -16.35 29.27
C PHE A 313 -7.04 -17.52 28.54
N ALA A 314 -6.27 -18.32 27.80
CA ALA A 314 -6.77 -19.53 27.14
C ALA A 314 -7.04 -20.70 28.11
N ARG A 315 -6.51 -20.67 29.34
CA ARG A 315 -6.68 -21.76 30.30
C ARG A 315 -8.07 -21.77 30.92
N THR A 316 -8.68 -22.97 30.93
CA THR A 316 -10.03 -23.21 31.46
C THR A 316 -10.03 -23.76 32.89
N ASP A 317 -8.85 -24.01 33.48
CA ASP A 317 -8.75 -24.61 34.81
C ASP A 317 -9.28 -23.68 35.93
N ARG A 318 -9.88 -24.29 36.96
CA ARG A 318 -10.55 -23.59 38.06
C ARG A 318 -9.62 -22.66 38.84
N LEU A 319 -8.32 -22.98 38.90
CA LEU A 319 -7.32 -22.20 39.59
C LEU A 319 -7.05 -20.89 38.85
N THR A 320 -6.81 -20.96 37.54
CA THR A 320 -6.59 -19.80 36.68
C THR A 320 -7.82 -18.91 36.65
N ARG A 321 -9.01 -19.48 36.39
CA ARG A 321 -10.26 -18.73 36.35
C ARG A 321 -10.59 -17.99 37.66
N ARG A 322 -10.15 -18.51 38.81
CA ARG A 322 -10.37 -17.89 40.13
C ARG A 322 -9.21 -17.00 40.59
N THR A 323 -8.24 -16.71 39.73
CA THR A 323 -7.13 -15.81 40.06
C THR A 323 -7.53 -14.38 39.74
N ARG A 324 -7.21 -13.41 40.61
CA ARG A 324 -7.48 -11.99 40.36
C ARG A 324 -6.53 -11.46 39.30
N VAL A 325 -7.05 -10.67 38.36
CA VAL A 325 -6.29 -10.14 37.23
C VAL A 325 -5.18 -9.20 37.71
N ALA A 326 -5.51 -8.20 38.55
CA ALA A 326 -4.53 -7.27 39.12
C ALA A 326 -3.40 -7.98 39.88
N TRP A 327 -3.72 -9.01 40.68
CA TRP A 327 -2.73 -9.78 41.43
C TRP A 327 -1.75 -10.54 40.53
N LEU A 328 -2.23 -11.01 39.37
CA LEU A 328 -1.40 -11.70 38.38
C LEU A 328 -0.52 -10.71 37.61
N LEU A 329 -1.09 -9.61 37.14
CA LEU A 329 -0.38 -8.61 36.33
C LEU A 329 0.72 -7.90 37.13
N ASN A 330 0.48 -7.62 38.42
CA ASN A 330 1.48 -7.06 39.36
C ASN A 330 2.67 -8.00 39.62
N ALA A 331 2.72 -9.18 39.00
CA ALA A 331 3.87 -10.07 39.06
C ALA A 331 4.90 -9.79 37.96
N HIS A 332 4.51 -9.08 36.91
CA HIS A 332 5.37 -8.86 35.77
C HIS A 332 6.40 -7.77 36.10
N PRO A 333 7.72 -8.03 35.96
CA PRO A 333 8.75 -7.09 36.36
C PRO A 333 8.84 -5.83 35.48
N GLY A 334 8.17 -5.83 34.32
CA GLY A 334 8.21 -4.73 33.35
C GLY A 334 7.07 -3.73 33.44
N TYR A 335 6.09 -3.91 34.34
CA TYR A 335 4.92 -3.03 34.43
C TYR A 335 4.90 -2.28 35.76
N ASP A 336 4.75 -0.97 35.66
CA ASP A 336 4.54 -0.10 36.81
C ASP A 336 3.14 -0.29 37.40
N GLN A 337 2.99 -0.14 38.73
CA GLN A 337 1.71 -0.40 39.40
C GLN A 337 0.66 0.65 39.06
N ASP A 338 1.06 1.91 38.91
CA ASP A 338 0.13 3.00 38.58
C ASP A 338 -0.35 2.83 37.14
N PHE A 339 0.57 2.47 36.23
CA PHE A 339 0.22 2.11 34.85
C PHE A 339 -0.79 0.96 34.78
N LEU A 340 -0.59 -0.11 35.57
CA LEU A 340 -1.53 -1.25 35.59
C LEU A 340 -2.90 -0.86 36.15
N ALA A 341 -2.96 0.00 37.16
CA ALA A 341 -4.22 0.48 37.72
C ALA A 341 -5.01 1.30 36.69
N ASP A 342 -4.34 2.23 35.99
CA ASP A 342 -4.93 3.04 34.93
C ASP A 342 -5.40 2.19 33.75
N LEU A 343 -4.57 1.23 33.32
CA LEU A 343 -4.92 0.30 32.26
C LEU A 343 -6.15 -0.53 32.62
N LEU A 344 -6.17 -1.14 33.81
CA LEU A 344 -7.32 -1.93 34.27
C LEU A 344 -8.58 -1.07 34.34
N HIS A 345 -8.47 0.17 34.81
CA HIS A 345 -9.60 1.10 34.84
C HIS A 345 -10.11 1.45 33.43
N SER A 346 -9.19 1.73 32.49
CA SER A 346 -9.52 2.08 31.09
C SER A 346 -10.23 0.94 30.34
N VAL A 347 -9.88 -0.31 30.63
CA VAL A 347 -10.50 -1.52 30.05
C VAL A 347 -11.77 -1.93 30.82
N GLY A 348 -12.15 -1.21 31.88
CA GLY A 348 -13.33 -1.50 32.69
C GLY A 348 -13.18 -2.76 33.56
N VAL A 349 -11.95 -3.12 33.93
CA VAL A 349 -11.63 -4.27 34.78
C VAL A 349 -11.37 -3.77 36.21
N GLY A 350 -12.27 -4.12 37.14
CA GLY A 350 -12.10 -3.76 38.54
C GLY A 350 -11.05 -4.61 39.27
N ASP A 351 -10.54 -4.12 40.39
CA ASP A 351 -9.54 -4.79 41.26
C ASP A 351 -9.95 -6.20 41.73
N ARG A 352 -11.25 -6.47 41.76
CA ARG A 352 -11.81 -7.75 42.21
C ARG A 352 -12.08 -8.73 41.08
N ASN A 353 -11.95 -8.32 39.83
CA ASN A 353 -12.24 -9.17 38.67
C ASN A 353 -11.28 -10.37 38.64
N LEU A 354 -11.85 -11.54 38.43
CA LEU A 354 -11.10 -12.77 38.23
C LEU A 354 -10.83 -12.96 36.74
N VAL A 355 -9.77 -13.70 36.41
CA VAL A 355 -9.44 -14.05 35.01
C VAL A 355 -10.62 -14.73 34.31
N GLY A 356 -11.43 -15.49 35.05
CA GLY A 356 -12.63 -16.15 34.52
C GLY A 356 -13.83 -15.24 34.28
N ASP A 357 -13.83 -14.03 34.83
CA ASP A 357 -14.93 -13.05 34.72
C ASP A 357 -14.71 -12.06 33.56
N LEU A 358 -13.51 -12.06 32.98
CA LEU A 358 -13.19 -11.20 31.85
C LEU A 358 -13.97 -11.64 30.60
N ASP A 359 -14.69 -10.69 30.00
CA ASP A 359 -15.30 -10.88 28.69
C ASP A 359 -14.26 -10.82 27.55
N GLU A 360 -14.69 -11.12 26.34
CA GLU A 360 -13.80 -11.17 25.17
C GLU A 360 -13.18 -9.81 24.84
N ARG A 361 -13.92 -8.72 25.08
CA ARG A 361 -13.44 -7.35 24.81
C ARG A 361 -12.37 -6.93 25.81
N GLN A 362 -12.56 -7.26 27.09
CA GLN A 362 -11.59 -6.99 28.15
C GLN A 362 -10.32 -7.82 27.95
N ARG A 363 -10.44 -9.10 27.56
CA ARG A 363 -9.30 -9.95 27.21
C ARG A 363 -8.52 -9.37 26.04
N ALA A 364 -9.22 -8.98 24.97
CA ALA A 364 -8.61 -8.39 23.79
C ALA A 364 -7.90 -7.06 24.11
N GLY A 365 -8.52 -6.19 24.92
CA GLY A 365 -7.92 -4.92 25.36
C GLY A 365 -6.65 -5.13 26.19
N LEU A 366 -6.69 -6.03 27.17
CA LEU A 366 -5.51 -6.35 27.98
C LEU A 366 -4.40 -7.02 27.16
N LEU A 367 -4.74 -7.86 26.17
CA LEU A 367 -3.75 -8.44 25.28
C LEU A 367 -3.12 -7.39 24.36
N ALA A 368 -3.90 -6.46 23.83
CA ALA A 368 -3.39 -5.41 22.95
C ALA A 368 -2.36 -4.49 23.63
N GLU A 369 -2.56 -4.21 24.92
CA GLU A 369 -1.72 -3.27 25.69
C GLU A 369 -0.52 -3.95 26.37
N LEU A 370 -0.57 -5.26 26.61
CA LEU A 370 0.44 -5.99 27.41
C LEU A 370 1.18 -7.12 26.65
N SER A 371 0.93 -7.29 25.35
CA SER A 371 1.67 -8.22 24.47
C SER A 371 2.74 -7.49 23.67
#